data_AF-E6LHE8-F1
#
_entry.id   AF-E6LHE8-F1
#
_cell.length_a   1.000
_cell.length_b   1.000
_cell.length_c   1.000
_cell.angle_alpha   90.00
_cell.angle_beta   90.00
_cell.angle_gamma   90.00
#
_symmetry.space_group_name_H-M   'P 1'
#
loop_
_entity.id
_entity.type
_entity.pdbx_description
1 polymer ?
#
loop_
_entity_poly.entity_id
_entity_poly.type
_entity_poly.pdbx_seq_one_letter_code
_entity_poly.pdbx_strand_id
1 'polypeptide(L)'
;MSLPRLHQFSYDGDASWHKPLATAIQPVDPQLPHKMQLKHFVQVIEGNESPIVTPADNVKTLETVMAIKEATKTSNLIKLG
;
A
#
# COMPACT_ATOMS: atom_id res chain seq x y z
N MET A 1 4.29 -15.35 0.00
CA MET A 1 3.35 -14.31 -0.48
C MET A 1 4.19 -13.15 -1.01
N SER A 2 4.04 -12.76 -2.28
CA SER A 2 4.74 -11.62 -2.86
C SER A 2 3.81 -10.40 -2.94
N LEU A 3 4.32 -9.21 -2.64
CA LEU A 3 3.58 -7.97 -2.89
C LEU A 3 3.42 -7.75 -4.41
N PRO A 4 2.33 -7.09 -4.85
CA PRO A 4 2.20 -6.65 -6.23
C PRO A 4 3.42 -5.79 -6.62
N ARG A 5 4.02 -6.09 -7.77
CA ARG A 5 5.13 -5.31 -8.32
C ARG A 5 4.63 -4.43 -9.45
N LEU A 6 5.20 -3.24 -9.58
CA LEU A 6 4.97 -2.41 -10.76
C LEU A 6 5.73 -3.03 -11.94
N HIS A 7 4.99 -3.44 -12.97
CA HIS A 7 5.54 -3.84 -14.25
C HIS A 7 5.43 -2.66 -15.19
N GLN A 8 6.57 -2.10 -15.60
CA GLN A 8 6.62 -1.05 -16.61
C GLN A 8 6.81 -1.71 -17.98
N PHE A 9 5.90 -1.42 -18.89
CA PHE A 9 5.97 -1.88 -20.28
C PHE A 9 6.33 -0.70 -21.18
N SER A 10 7.32 -0.89 -22.05
CA SER A 10 7.77 0.14 -22.99
C SER A 10 8.25 -0.49 -24.30
N TYR A 11 8.26 0.29 -25.38
CA TYR A 11 8.98 -0.06 -26.60
C TYR A 11 10.39 0.52 -26.53
N ASP A 12 11.37 -0.23 -27.03
CA ASP A 12 12.72 0.30 -27.23
C ASP A 12 12.74 1.08 -28.55
N GLY A 13 12.57 2.39 -28.45
CA GLY A 13 12.39 3.31 -29.58
C GLY A 13 10.92 3.56 -29.95
N ASP A 14 10.62 3.55 -31.25
CA ASP A 14 9.29 3.93 -31.76
C ASP A 14 8.18 2.94 -31.38
N ALA A 15 6.98 3.47 -31.16
CA ALA A 15 5.77 2.69 -30.93
C ALA A 15 5.51 1.73 -32.11
N SER A 16 5.39 0.43 -31.83
CA SER A 16 5.15 -0.56 -32.88
C SER A 16 4.39 -1.76 -32.35
N TRP A 17 3.30 -2.13 -33.05
CA TRP A 17 2.50 -3.30 -32.72
C TRP A 17 3.16 -4.64 -33.08
N HIS A 18 4.26 -4.62 -33.84
CA HIS A 18 4.96 -5.82 -34.31
C HIS A 18 6.30 -6.05 -33.61
N LYS A 19 6.72 -5.14 -32.73
CA LYS A 19 7.95 -5.28 -31.93
C LYS A 19 7.63 -5.83 -30.54
N PRO A 20 8.51 -6.64 -29.94
CA PRO A 20 8.30 -7.12 -28.58
C PRO A 20 8.32 -5.95 -27.58
N LEU A 21 7.38 -5.95 -26.63
CA LEU A 21 7.40 -4.99 -25.52
C LEU A 21 8.51 -5.37 -24.53
N ALA A 22 9.34 -4.39 -24.18
CA ALA A 22 10.24 -4.51 -23.06
C ALA A 22 9.42 -4.44 -21.76
N THR A 23 9.75 -5.31 -20.81
CA THR A 23 9.16 -5.28 -19.46
C THR A 23 10.27 -5.03 -18.46
N ALA A 24 10.16 -3.94 -17.72
CA ALA A 24 11.03 -3.62 -16.60
C ALA A 24 10.26 -3.76 -15.29
N ILE A 25 10.85 -4.45 -14.32
CA ILE A 25 10.38 -4.49 -12.94
C ILE A 25 11.42 -3.75 -12.12
N GLN A 26 11.04 -2.57 -11.61
CA GLN A 26 11.95 -1.80 -10.78
C GLN A 26 12.20 -2.56 -9.46
N PRO A 27 13.47 -2.75 -9.05
CA PRO A 27 13.76 -3.36 -7.78
C PRO A 27 13.29 -2.42 -6.67
N VAL A 28 12.36 -2.89 -5.85
CA VAL A 28 12.04 -2.24 -4.59
C VAL A 28 13.06 -2.74 -3.58
N ASP A 29 13.71 -1.83 -2.85
CA ASP A 29 14.58 -2.20 -1.75
C ASP A 29 13.79 -3.12 -0.79
N PRO A 30 14.20 -4.38 -0.63
CA PRO A 30 13.49 -5.34 0.20
C PRO A 30 13.67 -5.06 1.70
N GLN A 31 14.19 -3.89 2.10
CA GLN A 31 14.18 -3.39 3.47
C GLN A 31 12.97 -3.96 4.21
N LEU A 32 13.25 -4.83 5.18
CA LEU A 32 12.22 -5.58 5.89
C LEU A 32 11.23 -4.56 6.46
N PRO A 33 9.99 -4.46 5.95
CA PRO A 33 9.10 -3.35 6.29
C PRO A 33 8.86 -3.25 7.80
N HIS A 34 8.83 -4.39 8.48
CA HIS A 34 8.74 -4.47 9.93
C HIS A 34 9.96 -3.92 10.67
N LYS A 35 11.17 -4.07 10.12
CA LYS A 35 12.38 -3.47 10.68
C LYS A 35 12.33 -1.94 10.59
N MET A 36 11.85 -1.42 9.45
CA MET A 36 11.64 0.02 9.29
C MET A 36 10.54 0.53 10.22
N GLN A 37 9.44 -0.21 10.36
CA GLN A 37 8.35 0.12 11.28
C GLN A 37 8.82 0.15 12.75
N LEU A 38 9.63 -0.81 13.18
CA LEU A 38 10.20 -0.83 14.52
C LEU A 38 11.18 0.32 14.75
N LYS A 39 12.03 0.61 13.76
CA LYS A 39 12.93 1.78 13.83
C LYS A 39 12.13 3.07 14.00
N HIS A 40 11.08 3.25 13.19
CA HIS A 40 10.16 4.39 13.29
C HIS A 40 9.51 4.47 14.66
N PHE A 41 8.99 3.34 15.16
CA PHE A 41 8.34 3.27 16.47
C PHE A 41 9.28 3.73 17.59
N VAL A 42 10.55 3.30 17.58
CA VAL A 42 11.55 3.77 18.56
C VAL A 42 11.76 5.28 18.46
N GLN A 43 11.90 5.84 17.25
CA GLN A 43 12.06 7.29 17.07
C GLN A 43 10.85 8.08 17.59
N VAL A 44 9.64 7.55 17.44
CA VAL A 44 8.42 8.18 17.95
C VAL A 44 8.36 8.20 19.48
N ILE A 45 8.68 7.07 20.14
CA ILE A 45 8.65 7.01 21.61
C ILE A 45 9.77 7.83 22.26
N GLU A 46 10.88 8.02 21.55
CA GLU A 46 11.98 8.91 21.95
C GLU A 46 11.67 10.39 21.68
N GLY A 47 10.59 10.70 20.96
CA GLY A 47 10.19 12.07 20.61
C GLY A 47 10.95 12.68 19.43
N ASN A 48 11.74 11.88 18.70
CA ASN A 48 12.54 12.33 17.57
C ASN A 48 11.73 12.45 16.28
N GLU A 49 10.63 11.71 16.14
CA GLU A 49 9.75 11.74 14.97
C GLU A 49 8.26 11.72 15.35
N SER A 50 7.42 12.29 14.49
CA SER A 50 5.96 12.16 14.61
C SER A 50 5.50 10.79 14.08
N PRO A 51 4.43 10.21 14.65
CA PRO A 51 3.86 8.97 14.14
C PRO A 51 3.35 9.16 12.69
N ILE A 52 3.82 8.32 11.77
CA ILE A 52 3.34 8.30 10.38
C ILE A 52 1.87 7.83 10.32
N VAL A 53 1.49 6.93 11.22
CA VAL A 53 0.12 6.44 11.39
C VAL A 53 -0.34 6.80 12.80
N THR A 54 -1.40 7.59 12.90
CA THR A 54 -1.94 8.05 14.18
C THR A 54 -2.95 7.04 14.75
N PRO A 55 -3.27 7.12 16.05
CA PRO A 55 -4.37 6.32 16.63
C PRO A 55 -5.71 6.54 15.92
N ALA A 56 -5.99 7.74 15.41
CA ALA A 56 -7.21 8.05 14.68
C ALA A 56 -7.28 7.31 13.33
N ASP A 57 -6.15 7.09 12.66
CA ASP A 57 -6.09 6.34 11.40
C ASP A 57 -6.44 4.85 11.61
N ASN A 58 -6.07 4.31 12.77
CA ASN A 58 -6.45 2.94 13.15
C ASN A 58 -7.96 2.80 13.35
N VAL A 59 -8.61 3.81 13.96
CA VAL A 59 -10.08 3.83 14.13
C VAL A 59 -10.77 3.83 12.76
N LYS A 60 -10.34 4.69 11.83
CA LYS A 60 -10.89 4.73 10.45
C LYS A 60 -10.72 3.41 9.70
N THR A 61 -9.57 2.75 9.89
CA THR A 61 -9.31 1.43 9.31
C THR A 61 -10.32 0.40 9.84
N LEU A 62 -10.55 0.39 11.15
CA LEU A 62 -11.52 -0.51 11.77
C LEU A 62 -12.95 -0.22 11.32
N GLU A 63 -13.36 1.05 11.29
CA GLU A 63 -14.67 1.48 10.78
C GLU A 63 -14.90 1.00 9.35
N THR A 64 -13.90 1.13 8.49
CA THR A 64 -13.95 0.65 7.10
C THR A 64 -14.18 -0.86 7.03
N VAL A 65 -13.42 -1.64 7.81
CA VAL A 65 -13.58 -3.10 7.85
C VAL A 65 -14.96 -3.51 8.36
N MET A 66 -15.48 -2.81 9.37
CA MET A 66 -16.82 -3.05 9.91
C MET A 66 -17.91 -2.71 8.89
N ALA A 67 -17.79 -1.58 8.18
CA ALA A 67 -18.73 -1.18 7.13
C ALA A 67 -18.77 -2.18 5.97
N ILE A 68 -17.61 -2.71 5.53
CA ILE A 68 -17.56 -3.77 4.51
C ILE A 68 -18.29 -5.03 5.00
N LYS A 69 -18.04 -5.43 6.24
CA LYS A 69 -18.71 -6.58 6.86
C LYS A 69 -20.23 -6.38 6.94
N GLU A 70 -20.70 -5.16 7.18
CA GLU A 70 -22.12 -4.85 7.22
C GLU A 70 -22.75 -4.79 5.82
N ALA A 71 -22.08 -4.12 4.87
CA ALA A 71 -22.51 -4.03 3.48
C ALA A 71 -22.69 -5.42 2.85
N THR A 72 -21.75 -6.34 3.10
CA THR A 72 -21.82 -7.71 2.59
C THR A 72 -22.99 -8.51 3.17
N LYS A 73 -23.35 -8.29 4.44
CA LYS A 73 -24.48 -8.96 5.08
C LYS A 73 -25.84 -8.42 4.64
N THR A 74 -25.92 -7.11 4.40
CA THR A 74 -27.18 -6.40 4.14
C THR A 74 -27.43 -6.14 2.66
N SER A 75 -26.41 -6.32 1.81
CA SER A 75 -26.40 -5.88 0.41
C SER A 75 -26.73 -4.40 0.22
N ASN A 76 -26.49 -3.57 1.25
CA ASN A 76 -26.75 -2.13 1.23
C ASN A 76 -25.44 -1.33 1.23
N LEU A 77 -25.52 -0.10 0.70
CA LEU A 77 -24.44 0.87 0.79
C LEU A 77 -24.32 1.40 2.22
N ILE A 78 -23.14 1.24 2.83
CA ILE A 78 -22.80 1.80 4.14
C ILE A 78 -21.89 3.02 3.93
N LYS A 79 -22.27 4.16 4.49
CA LYS A 79 -21.45 5.38 4.46
C LYS A 79 -20.54 5.42 5.69
N LEU A 80 -19.27 5.74 5.47
CA LEU A 80 -18.33 6.09 6.53
C LEU A 80 -18.56 7.54 6.95
N GLY A 81 -18.27 7.83 8.22
CA GLY A 81 -18.37 9.17 8.81
C GLY A 81 -17.24 10.11 8.40
#